data_AF-A0A1W9SE04-F1
#
_entry.id   AF-A0A1W9SE04-F1
#
_cell.length_a   1.000
_cell.length_b   1.000
_cell.length_c   1.000
_cell.angle_alpha   90.00
_cell.angle_beta   90.00
_cell.angle_gamma   90.00
#
_symmetry.space_group_name_H-M   'P 1'
#
loop_
_entity.id
_entity.type
_entity.pdbx_description
1 polymer ?
#
loop_
_entity_poly.entity_id
_entity_poly.type
_entity_poly.pdbx_seq_one_letter_code
_entity_poly.pdbx_strand_id
1 'polypeptide(L)' 'MEKIGYALLGIVAVIYVIGLFVGMIVALPWGIIGLIAILGIGTLFIKVLSDRIGSKEDDYYEKNVEK' A
#
# COMPACT_ATOMS: atom_id res chain seq x y z
N MET A 1 -13.56 13.03 13.60
CA MET A 1 -12.38 13.76 13.09
C MET A 1 -11.35 12.81 12.46
N GLU A 2 -11.12 11.63 13.02
CA GLU A 2 -10.15 10.63 12.51
C GLU A 2 -10.41 10.18 11.06
N LYS A 3 -11.68 9.89 10.71
CA LYS A 3 -12.04 9.45 9.34
C LYS A 3 -11.68 10.47 8.26
N ILE A 4 -11.81 11.76 8.55
CA ILE A 4 -11.45 12.86 7.62
C ILE A 4 -9.93 12.94 7.49
N GLY A 5 -9.20 12.78 8.60
CA GLY A 5 -7.75 12.70 8.60
C GLY A 5 -7.24 11.53 7.75
N TYR A 6 -7.81 10.34 7.90
CA TYR A 6 -7.46 9.18 7.09
C TYR A 6 -7.81 9.35 5.60
N ALA A 7 -8.94 9.98 5.29
CA ALA A 7 -9.30 10.29 3.91
C ALA A 7 -8.27 11.23 3.25
N LEU A 8 -7.88 12.31 3.95
CA LEU A 8 -6.85 13.24 3.46
C LEU A 8 -5.49 12.56 3.32
N LEU A 9 -5.08 11.76 4.30
CA LEU A 9 -3.83 10.98 4.24
C LEU A 9 -3.83 10.02 3.06
N GLY A 10 -4.96 9.36 2.78
CA GLY A 10 -5.11 8.50 1.61
C GLY A 10 -4.91 9.25 0.30
N ILE A 11 -5.52 10.43 0.15
CA ILE A 11 -5.35 11.27 -1.05
C ILE A 11 -3.89 11.69 -1.22
N VAL A 12 -3.25 12.17 -0.15
CA VAL A 12 -1.84 12.57 -0.17
C VAL A 12 -0.94 11.39 -0.55
N ALA A 13 -1.20 10.22 0.02
CA ALA A 13 -0.44 9.01 -0.31
C ALA A 13 -0.56 8.64 -1.79
N VAL A 14 -1.77 8.69 -2.37
CA VAL A 14 -1.99 8.42 -3.80
C VAL A 14 -1.23 9.43 -4.67
N ILE A 15 -1.35 10.73 -4.37
CA ILE A 15 -0.64 11.79 -5.10
C ILE A 15 0.89 11.58 -5.01
N TYR A 16 1.39 11.24 -3.83
CA TYR A 16 2.81 10.99 -3.60
C TYR A 16 3.32 9.81 -4.43
N VAL A 17 2.56 8.70 -4.45
CA VAL A 17 2.89 7.52 -5.27
C VAL A 17 2.91 7.88 -6.76
N ILE A 18 1.94 8.64 -7.25
CA ILE A 18 1.94 9.13 -8.65
C ILE A 18 3.19 9.98 -8.92
N GLY A 19 3.54 10.88 -8.00
CA GLY A 19 4.75 11.70 -8.09
C GLY A 19 6.04 10.86 -8.17
N LEU A 20 6.13 9.78 -7.40
CA LEU A 20 7.24 8.83 -7.49
C LEU A 20 7.34 8.19 -8.87
N PHE A 21 6.23 7.73 -9.46
CA PHE A 21 6.22 7.18 -10.81
C PHE A 21 6.69 8.20 -11.85
N VAL A 22 6.16 9.43 -11.81
CA VAL A 22 6.57 10.50 -12.73
C VAL A 22 8.05 10.84 -12.56
N GLY A 23 8.52 10.97 -11.32
CA GLY A 23 9.93 11.26 -11.03
C GLY A 23 10.87 10.18 -11.57
N MET A 24 10.50 8.90 -11.45
CA MET A 24 11.29 7.79 -12.00
C MET A 24 11.29 7.77 -13.52
N ILE A 25 10.17 8.09 -14.17
CA ILE A 25 10.12 8.20 -15.64
C ILE A 25 11.01 9.34 -16.14
N VAL A 26 11.05 10.46 -15.43
CA VAL A 26 11.94 11.59 -15.76
C VAL A 26 13.42 11.21 -15.55
N ALA A 27 13.71 10.39 -14.55
CA ALA A 27 15.07 9.95 -14.20
C ALA A 27 15.60 8.78 -15.05
N LEU A 28 15.00 8.47 -16.20
CA LEU A 28 15.49 7.44 -17.11
C LEU A 28 16.91 7.77 -17.63
N PRO A 29 17.81 6.78 -17.74
CA PRO A 29 17.57 5.33 -17.60
C PRO A 29 17.64 4.79 -16.15
N TRP A 30 18.21 5.53 -15.20
CA TRP A 30 18.37 5.05 -13.81
C TRP A 30 17.03 4.78 -13.11
N GLY A 31 15.98 5.50 -13.48
CA GLY A 31 14.63 5.30 -12.96
C GLY A 31 14.05 3.90 -13.19
N ILE A 32 14.57 3.12 -14.14
CA ILE A 32 14.13 1.73 -14.40
C ILE A 32 14.28 0.87 -13.14
N ILE A 33 15.40 1.02 -12.42
CA ILE A 33 15.66 0.25 -11.19
C ILE A 33 14.60 0.58 -10.13
N GLY A 34 14.27 1.87 -9.99
CA GLY A 34 13.22 2.33 -9.07
C GLY A 34 11.84 1.79 -9.44
N LEU A 35 11.49 1.78 -10.73
CA LEU A 35 10.20 1.24 -11.21
C LEU A 35 10.09 -0.26 -10.93
N ILE A 36 11.14 -1.04 -11.18
CA ILE A 36 11.17 -2.47 -10.88
C ILE A 36 11.01 -2.70 -9.37
N ALA A 37 11.70 -1.92 -8.54
CA ALA A 37 11.60 -2.02 -7.09
C ALA A 37 10.18 -1.68 -6.59
N ILE A 38 9.57 -0.60 -7.09
CA ILE A 38 8.20 -0.21 -6.74
C ILE A 38 7.19 -1.29 -7.15
N LEU A 39 7.34 -1.90 -8.34
CA LEU A 39 6.46 -2.98 -8.78
C LEU A 39 6.63 -4.23 -7.91
N GLY A 40 7.86 -4.61 -7.58
CA GLY A 40 8.16 -5.72 -6.69
C GLY A 40 7.56 -5.53 -5.29
N ILE A 41 7.76 -4.36 -4.69
CA ILE A 41 7.19 -4.04 -3.37
C ILE A 41 5.66 -3.94 -3.45
N GLY A 42 5.13 -3.29 -4.48
CA GLY A 42 3.69 -3.09 -4.67
C GLY A 42 2.94 -4.41 -4.79
N THR A 43 3.47 -5.38 -5.53
CA THR A 43 2.85 -6.71 -5.65
C THR A 43 2.85 -7.47 -4.32
N LEU A 44 3.95 -7.42 -3.55
CA LEU A 44 3.99 -8.00 -2.20
C LEU A 44 3.02 -7.31 -1.24
N PHE A 45 2.92 -5.99 -1.31
CA PHE A 45 1.99 -5.22 -0.50
C PHE A 45 0.53 -5.58 -0.80
N ILE A 46 0.16 -5.68 -2.09
CA ILE A 46 -1.17 -6.13 -2.51
C ILE A 46 -1.46 -7.54 -2.03
N LYS A 47 -0.48 -8.45 -2.11
CA LYS A 47 -0.61 -9.82 -1.58
C LYS A 47 -0.96 -9.79 -0.08
N VAL A 48 -0.19 -9.07 0.72
CA VAL A 48 -0.42 -8.97 2.17
C VAL A 48 -1.79 -8.36 2.48
N LEU A 49 -2.22 -7.33 1.75
CA LEU A 49 -3.55 -6.75 1.90
C LEU A 49 -4.66 -7.76 1.56
N SER A 50 -4.49 -8.50 0.46
CA SER A 50 -5.43 -9.53 0.05
C SER A 50 -5.55 -10.64 1.09
N ASP A 51 -4.42 -11.10 1.64
CA ASP A 51 -4.38 -12.11 2.69
C ASP A 51 -5.06 -11.58 3.98
N ARG A 52 -4.85 -10.31 4.34
CA ARG A 52 -5.49 -9.67 5.49
C ARG A 52 -7.01 -9.56 5.34
N ILE A 53 -7.50 -9.18 4.15
CA ILE A 53 -8.94 -9.08 3.88
C ILE A 53 -9.59 -10.47 3.83
N GLY A 54 -8.86 -11.47 3.33
CA GLY A 54 -9.32 -12.86 3.19
C GLY A 54 -9.29 -13.68 4.48
N SER A 55 -8.50 -13.28 5.49
CA SER A 55 -8.36 -14.01 6.76
C SER A 55 -9.59 -13.83 7.66
N LYS A 56 -10.66 -14.57 7.35
CA LYS A 56 -11.86 -14.66 8.21
C LYS A 56 -11.62 -15.43 9.51
N GLU A 57 -10.60 -16.29 9.53
CA GLU A 57 -10.29 -17.16 10.66
C GLU A 57 -9.53 -16.41 11.76
N ASP A 58 -8.54 -15.57 11.42
CA ASP A 58 -7.87 -14.70 12.41
C ASP A 58 -8.85 -13.69 13.02
N ASP A 59 -9.73 -13.13 12.20
CA ASP A 59 -10.78 -12.20 12.63
C ASP A 59 -11.77 -12.85 13.62
N TYR A 60 -11.98 -14.17 13.52
CA TYR A 60 -12.83 -14.93 14.43
C TYR A 60 -12.16 -15.12 15.79
N TYR A 61 -10.89 -15.54 15.84
CA TYR A 61 -10.18 -15.74 17.10
C TYR A 61 -9.89 -14.42 17.83
N GLU A 62 -9.60 -13.33 17.11
CA GLU A 62 -9.40 -12.00 17.70
C GLU A 62 -10.69 -11.44 18.35
N LYS A 63 -11.88 -11.83 17.85
CA LYS A 63 -13.18 -11.36 18.35
C LYS A 63 -13.85 -12.27 19.37
N ASN A 64 -13.58 -13.58 19.34
CA ASN A 64 -14.32 -14.57 20.13
C ASN A 64 -13.48 -15.25 21.23
N VAL A 65 -12.17 -15.02 21.29
CA VAL A 65 -11.33 -15.51 22.39
C VAL A 65 -11.05 -14.34 23.33
N GLU A 66 -11.62 -14.39 24.53
CA GLU A 66 -11.29 -13.45 25.62
C GLU A 66 -9.79 -13.56 25.95
N LYS A 67 -9.10 -12.41 26.01
CA LYS A 67 -7.72 -12.29 26.49
C LYS A 67 -7.69 -12.05 27.99
#